data_AF-A0A3C0REQ9-F1
#
_entry.id   AF-A0A3C0REQ9-F1
#
_cell.length_a   1.000
_cell.length_b   1.000
_cell.length_c   1.000
_cell.angle_alpha   90.00
_cell.angle_beta   90.00
_cell.angle_gamma   90.00
#
_symmetry.space_group_name_H-M   'P 1'
#
loop_
_entity.id
_entity.type
_entity.pdbx_description
1 polymer ?
#
loop_
_entity_poly.entity_id
_entity_poly.type
_entity_poly.pdbx_seq_one_letter_code
_entity_poly.pdbx_strand_id
1 'polypeptide(L)'
;MIACIFLGTAQTLFAQKLIRICGTVYDITARNPIEAVAVIAKSGRGAITDSLGRYCINVPETDSIWFQLIGKSTKKYAVDTITNYDNFNVSVYVRATELPAVKVRNNYYRYDSLQNRQDYAKYFDFRKPGLRITNASPLSGGAGMGFDLTELINVFRFDRTRRLEALQKRLVEQEHEKYVNYRFSKQFVRKITKLQSPELDTFMLRYRPDYEMVQIMNDLELGYYIQKCYETFKMSRRRSYNPMRRRDD
;
A
#
# COMPACT_ATOMS: atom_id res chain seq x y z
N MET A 1 -69.58 27.05 -57.35
CA MET A 1 -69.28 25.71 -56.80
C MET A 1 -67.94 25.28 -57.40
N ILE A 2 -66.84 25.36 -56.65
CA ILE A 2 -65.52 24.87 -57.08
C ILE A 2 -65.15 23.76 -56.11
N ALA A 3 -65.14 22.52 -56.59
CA ALA A 3 -64.74 21.36 -55.82
C ALA A 3 -63.24 21.13 -56.02
N CYS A 4 -62.46 21.35 -54.98
CA CYS A 4 -61.04 20.99 -54.93
C CYS A 4 -60.92 19.51 -54.55
N ILE A 5 -60.41 18.70 -55.45
CA ILE A 5 -60.09 17.28 -55.21
C ILE A 5 -58.69 17.20 -54.60
N PHE A 6 -58.61 16.82 -53.33
CA PHE A 6 -57.34 16.46 -52.68
C PHE A 6 -56.99 15.00 -53.03
N LEU A 7 -56.00 14.80 -53.91
CA LEU A 7 -55.37 13.50 -54.11
C LEU A 7 -54.39 13.24 -52.95
N GLY A 8 -54.74 12.31 -52.06
CA GLY A 8 -53.83 11.82 -51.02
C GLY A 8 -52.76 10.91 -51.62
N THR A 9 -51.49 11.30 -51.50
CA THR A 9 -50.35 10.43 -51.81
C THR A 9 -50.04 9.56 -50.59
N ALA A 10 -50.14 8.24 -50.75
CA ALA A 10 -49.73 7.28 -49.74
C ALA A 10 -48.19 7.24 -49.67
N GLN A 11 -47.60 7.84 -48.64
CA GLN A 11 -46.17 7.73 -48.39
C GLN A 11 -45.88 6.37 -47.75
N THR A 12 -45.28 5.45 -48.50
CA THR A 12 -44.73 4.21 -47.95
C THR A 12 -43.46 4.54 -47.18
N LEU A 13 -43.52 4.51 -45.84
CA LEU A 13 -42.35 4.57 -44.98
C LEU A 13 -41.60 3.24 -45.07
N PHE A 14 -40.37 3.26 -45.60
CA PHE A 14 -39.48 2.09 -45.59
C PHE A 14 -38.98 1.86 -44.16
N ALA A 15 -39.53 0.86 -43.48
CA ALA A 15 -38.95 0.35 -42.25
C ALA A 15 -37.63 -0.37 -42.57
N GLN A 16 -36.50 0.19 -42.15
CA GLN A 16 -35.19 -0.46 -42.31
C GLN A 16 -35.13 -1.71 -41.44
N LYS A 17 -34.78 -2.85 -42.04
CA LYS A 17 -34.57 -4.12 -41.35
C LYS A 17 -33.47 -3.96 -40.30
N LEU A 18 -33.79 -4.29 -39.05
CA LEU A 18 -32.83 -4.27 -37.94
C LEU A 18 -32.20 -5.66 -37.79
N ILE A 19 -30.87 -5.68 -37.66
CA ILE A 19 -30.06 -6.86 -37.37
C ILE A 19 -29.68 -6.82 -35.90
N ARG A 20 -29.81 -7.95 -35.22
CA ARG A 20 -29.38 -8.13 -33.84
C ARG A 20 -27.94 -8.61 -33.82
N ILE A 21 -27.05 -7.84 -33.21
CA ILE A 21 -25.64 -8.17 -33.04
C ILE A 21 -25.38 -8.41 -31.56
N CYS A 22 -24.86 -9.58 -31.22
CA CYS A 22 -24.47 -9.97 -29.89
C CYS A 22 -23.00 -10.39 -29.85
N GLY A 23 -22.38 -10.27 -28.68
CA GLY A 23 -20.99 -10.64 -28.48
C GLY A 23 -20.49 -10.31 -27.09
N THR A 24 -19.19 -10.48 -26.89
CA THR A 24 -18.49 -10.20 -25.62
C THR A 24 -17.34 -9.23 -25.85
N VAL A 25 -17.22 -8.24 -24.97
CA VAL A 25 -16.08 -7.31 -24.96
C VAL A 25 -15.02 -7.79 -24.00
N TYR A 26 -13.78 -7.86 -24.46
CA TYR A 26 -12.62 -8.27 -23.69
C TYR A 26 -11.59 -7.14 -23.56
N ASP A 27 -10.70 -7.29 -22.59
CA ASP A 27 -9.46 -6.52 -22.55
C ASP A 27 -8.55 -6.82 -23.75
N ILE A 28 -7.51 -6.01 -23.97
CA ILE A 28 -6.52 -6.21 -25.03
C ILE A 28 -5.83 -7.58 -24.95
N THR A 29 -5.74 -8.15 -23.75
CA THR A 29 -5.21 -9.50 -23.53
C THR A 29 -6.17 -10.62 -23.95
N ALA A 30 -7.42 -10.30 -24.32
CA ALA A 30 -8.50 -11.22 -24.67
C ALA A 30 -8.85 -12.27 -23.58
N ARG A 31 -8.41 -12.05 -22.33
CA ARG A 31 -8.63 -12.98 -21.20
C ARG A 31 -9.79 -12.57 -20.31
N ASN A 32 -9.89 -11.28 -20.02
CA ASN A 32 -10.84 -10.74 -19.07
C ASN A 32 -11.98 -10.04 -19.82
N PRO A 33 -13.25 -10.47 -19.65
CA PRO A 33 -14.39 -9.72 -20.16
C PRO A 33 -14.53 -8.39 -19.42
N ILE A 34 -15.05 -7.36 -20.08
CA ILE A 34 -15.19 -6.02 -19.50
C ILE A 34 -16.67 -5.62 -19.47
N GLU A 35 -17.15 -5.34 -18.26
CA GLU A 35 -18.48 -4.79 -18.01
C GLU A 35 -18.55 -3.27 -18.25
N ALA A 36 -19.77 -2.74 -18.35
CA ALA A 36 -20.03 -1.31 -18.47
C ALA A 36 -19.39 -0.61 -19.68
N VAL A 37 -19.11 -1.35 -20.76
CA VAL A 37 -18.67 -0.80 -22.04
C VAL A 37 -19.88 -0.32 -22.82
N ALA A 38 -19.85 0.93 -23.29
CA ALA A 38 -20.90 1.47 -24.13
C ALA A 38 -20.68 1.01 -25.59
N VAL A 39 -21.67 0.30 -26.13
CA VAL A 39 -21.76 -0.07 -27.55
C VAL A 39 -22.65 0.95 -28.22
N ILE A 40 -22.12 1.71 -29.17
CA ILE A 40 -22.80 2.84 -29.78
C ILE A 40 -22.85 2.64 -31.29
N ALA A 41 -24.02 2.88 -31.89
CA ALA A 41 -24.24 2.85 -33.32
C ALA A 41 -24.33 4.28 -33.88
N LYS A 42 -23.98 4.47 -35.16
CA LYS A 42 -24.07 5.81 -35.80
C LYS A 42 -25.52 6.27 -35.89
N SER A 43 -26.51 5.36 -35.93
CA SER A 43 -27.94 5.72 -35.86
C SER A 43 -28.39 6.26 -34.49
N GLY A 44 -27.51 6.38 -33.49
CA GLY A 44 -27.85 6.83 -32.14
C GLY A 44 -28.42 5.75 -31.23
N ARG A 45 -28.46 4.48 -31.69
CA ARG A 45 -28.79 3.33 -30.83
C ARG A 45 -27.58 2.96 -29.98
N GLY A 46 -27.81 2.44 -28.78
CA GLY A 46 -26.74 1.98 -27.93
C GLY A 46 -27.16 0.86 -26.99
N ALA A 47 -26.17 0.13 -26.51
CA ALA A 47 -26.28 -0.90 -25.49
C ALA A 47 -25.09 -0.79 -24.54
N ILE A 48 -25.17 -1.43 -23.37
CA ILE A 48 -24.08 -1.48 -22.39
C ILE A 48 -23.76 -2.95 -22.13
N THR A 49 -22.49 -3.29 -21.95
CA THR A 49 -22.11 -4.66 -21.58
C THR A 49 -22.50 -4.98 -20.13
N ASP A 50 -23.01 -6.19 -19.92
CA ASP A 50 -23.32 -6.75 -18.60
C ASP A 50 -22.04 -7.15 -17.84
N SER A 51 -22.17 -7.61 -16.59
CA SER A 51 -21.12 -8.14 -15.71
C SER A 51 -20.21 -9.20 -16.34
N LEU A 52 -20.74 -9.98 -17.30
CA LEU A 52 -19.98 -10.97 -18.07
C LEU A 52 -19.36 -10.39 -19.36
N GLY A 53 -19.39 -9.08 -19.55
CA GLY A 53 -18.91 -8.37 -20.75
C GLY A 53 -19.76 -8.59 -21.99
N ARG A 54 -20.94 -9.21 -21.87
CA ARG A 54 -21.83 -9.52 -22.99
C ARG A 54 -22.68 -8.32 -23.37
N TYR A 55 -22.92 -8.12 -24.66
CA TYR A 55 -23.84 -7.12 -25.17
C TYR A 55 -24.70 -7.70 -26.29
N CYS A 56 -25.84 -7.07 -26.52
CA CYS A 56 -26.66 -7.23 -27.71
C CYS A 56 -27.21 -5.88 -28.15
N ILE A 57 -27.12 -5.55 -29.43
CA ILE A 57 -27.62 -4.30 -29.99
C ILE A 57 -28.35 -4.57 -31.31
N ASN A 58 -29.49 -3.89 -31.52
CA ASN A 58 -30.26 -3.99 -32.76
C ASN A 58 -29.98 -2.77 -33.63
N VAL A 59 -29.39 -2.96 -34.80
CA VAL A 59 -28.92 -1.87 -35.69
C VAL A 59 -29.25 -2.17 -37.16
N PRO A 60 -29.44 -1.17 -38.03
CA PRO A 60 -29.59 -1.42 -39.45
C PRO A 60 -28.27 -1.92 -40.06
N GLU A 61 -28.35 -2.69 -41.14
CA GLU A 61 -27.19 -3.31 -41.81
C GLU A 61 -26.21 -2.29 -42.38
N THR A 62 -26.70 -1.11 -42.75
CA THR A 62 -25.90 0.01 -43.29
C THR A 62 -25.23 0.85 -42.20
N ASP A 63 -25.36 0.46 -40.93
CA ASP A 63 -24.83 1.22 -39.80
C ASP A 63 -23.39 0.82 -39.46
N SER A 64 -22.77 1.56 -38.53
CA SER A 64 -21.50 1.19 -37.94
C SER A 64 -21.57 1.30 -36.42
N ILE A 65 -20.98 0.33 -35.74
CA ILE A 65 -20.91 0.25 -34.28
C ILE A 65 -19.48 0.48 -33.78
N TRP A 66 -19.33 1.09 -32.60
CA TRP A 66 -18.06 1.17 -31.90
C TRP A 66 -18.28 1.02 -30.39
N PHE A 67 -17.20 0.65 -29.72
CA PHE A 67 -17.16 0.39 -28.29
C PHE A 67 -16.40 1.51 -27.60
N GLN A 68 -16.97 2.06 -26.54
CA GLN A 68 -16.41 3.15 -25.76
C GLN A 68 -16.37 2.79 -24.27
N LEU A 69 -15.20 2.98 -23.67
CA LEU A 69 -14.97 2.80 -22.25
C LEU A 69 -14.00 3.88 -21.75
N ILE A 70 -14.42 4.67 -20.76
CA ILE A 70 -13.64 5.70 -20.05
C ILE A 70 -12.59 6.40 -20.93
N GLY A 71 -13.04 7.31 -21.80
CA GLY A 71 -12.17 8.14 -22.63
C GLY A 71 -11.42 7.41 -23.75
N LYS A 72 -11.70 6.13 -23.99
CA LYS A 72 -11.17 5.35 -25.12
C LYS A 72 -12.30 4.77 -25.95
N SER A 73 -12.13 4.83 -27.27
CA SER A 73 -13.05 4.25 -28.24
C SER A 73 -12.29 3.35 -29.21
N THR A 74 -12.93 2.27 -29.63
CA THR A 74 -12.45 1.40 -30.70
C THR A 74 -12.68 2.03 -32.07
N LYS A 75 -12.13 1.41 -33.12
CA LYS A 75 -12.48 1.74 -34.50
C LYS A 75 -13.96 1.42 -34.73
N LYS A 76 -14.59 2.14 -35.67
CA LYS A 76 -15.96 1.84 -36.09
C LYS A 76 -15.95 0.57 -36.95
N TYR A 77 -16.84 -0.35 -36.63
CA TYR A 77 -17.09 -1.58 -37.38
C TYR A 77 -18.37 -1.39 -38.17
N ALA A 78 -18.29 -1.50 -39.49
CA ALA A 78 -19.46 -1.45 -40.34
C ALA A 78 -20.20 -2.79 -40.23
N VAL A 79 -21.53 -2.75 -40.05
CA VAL A 79 -22.33 -3.94 -39.73
C VAL A 79 -22.34 -4.94 -40.89
N ASP A 80 -22.31 -4.45 -42.12
CA ASP A 80 -22.16 -5.23 -43.35
C ASP A 80 -20.90 -6.11 -43.39
N THR A 81 -19.81 -5.69 -42.75
CA THR A 81 -18.55 -6.45 -42.70
C THR A 81 -18.52 -7.56 -41.65
N ILE A 82 -19.51 -7.59 -40.74
CA ILE A 82 -19.55 -8.57 -39.64
C ILE A 82 -20.13 -9.88 -40.18
N THR A 83 -19.33 -10.95 -40.14
CA THR A 83 -19.73 -12.27 -40.64
C THR A 83 -20.60 -13.06 -39.67
N ASN A 84 -20.41 -12.88 -38.36
CA ASN A 84 -21.16 -13.56 -37.32
C ASN A 84 -21.81 -12.55 -36.37
N TYR A 85 -23.13 -12.36 -36.52
CA TYR A 85 -23.87 -11.42 -35.70
C TYR A 85 -24.10 -11.91 -34.27
N ASP A 86 -24.12 -13.23 -34.01
CA ASP A 86 -24.40 -13.76 -32.67
C ASP A 86 -23.16 -13.83 -31.77
N ASN A 87 -21.96 -13.77 -32.36
CA ASN A 87 -20.69 -13.93 -31.65
C ASN A 87 -19.61 -12.94 -32.13
N PHE A 88 -19.96 -11.65 -32.17
CA PHE A 88 -19.01 -10.59 -32.53
C PHE A 88 -18.21 -10.15 -31.29
N ASN A 89 -17.04 -10.76 -31.06
CA ASN A 89 -16.21 -10.42 -29.91
C ASN A 89 -15.19 -9.33 -30.24
N VAL A 90 -15.01 -8.36 -29.33
CA VAL A 90 -14.14 -7.20 -29.54
C VAL A 90 -13.24 -6.97 -28.33
N SER A 91 -11.97 -6.67 -28.57
CA SER A 91 -11.03 -6.26 -27.54
C SER A 91 -10.91 -4.74 -27.45
N VAL A 92 -11.01 -4.19 -26.24
CA VAL A 92 -10.84 -2.76 -25.93
C VAL A 92 -9.54 -2.58 -25.15
N TYR A 93 -8.79 -1.51 -25.46
CA TYR A 93 -7.58 -1.17 -24.71
C TYR A 93 -7.95 -0.60 -23.35
N VAL A 94 -7.82 -1.39 -22.29
CA VAL A 94 -7.99 -0.93 -20.90
C VAL A 94 -6.63 -0.89 -20.23
N ARG A 95 -6.29 0.25 -19.62
CA ARG A 95 -5.18 0.27 -18.67
C ARG A 95 -5.72 -0.24 -17.34
N ALA A 96 -5.82 -1.55 -17.20
CA ALA A 96 -5.96 -2.14 -15.88
C ALA A 96 -4.62 -1.95 -15.16
N THR A 97 -4.48 -0.87 -14.38
CA THR A 97 -3.40 -0.78 -13.40
C THR A 97 -3.75 -1.73 -12.27
N GLU A 98 -3.46 -3.02 -12.47
CA GLU A 98 -3.55 -3.99 -11.38
C GLU A 98 -2.46 -3.65 -10.37
N LEU A 99 -2.87 -3.27 -9.16
CA LEU A 99 -1.92 -3.13 -8.06
C LEU A 99 -1.38 -4.53 -7.74
N PRO A 100 -0.06 -4.69 -7.57
CA PRO A 100 0.51 -5.98 -7.22
C PRO A 100 -0.09 -6.48 -5.91
N ALA A 101 -0.45 -7.76 -5.86
CA ALA A 101 -1.01 -8.37 -4.67
C ALA A 101 -0.04 -8.23 -3.49
N VAL A 102 -0.51 -7.60 -2.41
CA VAL A 102 0.26 -7.41 -1.17
C VAL A 102 0.32 -8.73 -0.41
N LYS A 103 1.50 -9.34 -0.32
CA LYS A 103 1.73 -10.55 0.49
C LYS A 103 2.17 -10.14 1.90
N VAL A 104 1.29 -10.32 2.87
CA VAL A 104 1.64 -10.13 4.29
C VAL A 104 2.47 -11.32 4.77
N ARG A 105 3.64 -11.06 5.35
CA ARG A 105 4.51 -12.09 5.96
C ARG A 105 4.51 -11.93 7.48
N ASN A 106 4.84 -13.01 8.19
CA ASN A 106 5.00 -12.95 9.63
C ASN A 106 6.19 -12.03 10.00
N ASN A 107 6.07 -11.29 11.11
CA ASN A 107 7.08 -10.33 11.52
C ASN A 107 8.32 -11.05 12.09
N TYR A 108 9.46 -10.89 11.44
CA TYR A 108 10.75 -11.39 11.91
C TYR A 108 11.65 -10.23 12.28
N TYR A 109 11.79 -9.96 13.59
CA TYR A 109 12.55 -8.81 14.11
C TYR A 109 13.93 -8.65 13.45
N ARG A 110 14.71 -9.73 13.32
CA ARG A 110 16.07 -9.66 12.74
C ARG A 110 16.08 -9.20 11.28
N TYR A 111 15.13 -9.67 10.49
CA TYR A 111 15.04 -9.31 9.07
C TYR A 111 14.48 -7.89 8.91
N ASP A 112 13.48 -7.52 9.70
CA ASP A 112 12.90 -6.17 9.74
C ASP A 112 13.93 -5.12 10.15
N SER A 113 14.74 -5.39 11.19
CA SER A 113 15.84 -4.51 11.62
C SER A 113 16.90 -4.36 10.52
N LEU A 114 17.35 -5.45 9.90
CA LEU A 114 18.33 -5.40 8.83
C LEU A 114 17.82 -4.63 7.61
N GLN A 115 16.58 -4.89 7.19
CA GLN A 115 15.95 -4.19 6.09
C GLN A 115 15.77 -2.70 6.41
N ASN A 116 15.32 -2.35 7.62
CA ASN A 116 15.20 -0.96 8.06
C ASN A 116 16.57 -0.24 8.04
N ARG A 117 17.65 -0.91 8.46
CA ARG A 117 19.01 -0.37 8.37
C ARG A 117 19.45 -0.12 6.92
N GLN A 118 19.04 -0.98 5.98
CA GLN A 118 19.32 -0.81 4.55
C GLN A 118 18.49 0.31 3.92
N ASP A 119 17.17 0.29 4.11
CA ASP A 119 16.22 1.25 3.53
C ASP A 119 16.51 2.68 4.02
N TYR A 120 16.91 2.82 5.28
CA TYR A 120 17.25 4.10 5.91
C TYR A 120 18.75 4.30 6.12
N ALA A 121 19.61 3.59 5.36
CA ALA A 121 21.08 3.66 5.49
C ALA A 121 21.59 5.11 5.49
N LYS A 122 21.04 5.97 4.61
CA LYS A 122 21.34 7.41 4.54
C LYS A 122 21.20 8.14 5.88
N TYR A 123 20.23 7.74 6.72
CA TYR A 123 19.95 8.38 7.99
C TYR A 123 20.69 7.69 9.15
N PHE A 124 20.84 6.37 9.09
CA PHE A 124 21.63 5.62 10.06
C PHE A 124 23.12 5.98 10.00
N ASP A 125 23.65 6.10 8.79
CA ASP A 125 25.05 6.45 8.53
C ASP A 125 25.27 7.97 8.49
N PHE A 126 24.24 8.75 8.83
CA PHE A 126 24.34 10.20 8.89
C PHE A 126 25.43 10.61 9.90
N ARG A 127 26.37 11.43 9.42
CA ARG A 127 27.40 12.05 10.24
C ARG A 127 27.25 13.56 10.13
N LYS A 128 27.44 14.24 11.26
CA LYS A 128 27.38 15.70 11.29
C LYS A 128 28.46 16.26 10.36
N PRO A 129 28.13 17.21 9.47
CA PRO A 129 29.14 17.92 8.70
C PRO A 129 30.05 18.68 9.68
N GLY A 130 31.36 18.57 9.51
CA GLY A 130 32.36 19.19 10.37
C GLY A 130 33.67 19.35 9.62
N LEU A 131 34.63 20.07 10.21
CA LEU A 131 35.94 20.25 9.60
C LEU A 131 36.72 18.94 9.67
N ARG A 132 36.67 18.15 8.59
CA ARG A 132 37.49 16.96 8.43
C ARG A 132 38.59 17.25 7.40
N ILE A 133 39.81 16.87 7.75
CA ILE A 133 40.88 16.71 6.77
C ILE A 133 40.51 15.43 6.02
N THR A 134 40.02 15.56 4.79
CA THR A 134 39.88 14.40 3.92
C THR A 134 41.27 14.06 3.40
N ASN A 135 41.65 12.77 3.43
CA ASN A 135 42.80 12.29 2.68
C ASN A 135 42.42 12.26 1.20
N ALA A 136 42.15 13.43 0.61
CA ALA A 136 42.09 13.58 -0.82
C ALA A 136 43.50 13.31 -1.34
N SER A 137 43.63 12.24 -2.14
CA SER A 137 44.84 11.92 -2.88
C SER A 137 45.36 13.17 -3.59
N PRO A 138 46.68 13.48 -3.54
CA PRO A 138 47.24 14.70 -4.10
C PRO A 138 47.32 14.58 -5.62
N LEU A 139 46.20 14.73 -6.32
CA LEU A 139 46.16 14.75 -7.78
C LEU A 139 45.93 16.15 -8.34
N SER A 140 46.50 17.17 -7.72
CA SER A 140 46.65 18.50 -8.31
C SER A 140 47.57 19.40 -7.47
N GLY A 141 48.87 19.16 -7.58
CA GLY A 141 49.95 20.16 -7.59
C GLY A 141 49.82 21.46 -6.78
N GLY A 142 49.50 21.40 -5.49
CA GLY A 142 49.57 22.58 -4.62
C GLY A 142 49.40 22.20 -3.16
N ALA A 143 50.38 22.55 -2.33
CA ALA A 143 50.34 22.34 -0.88
C ALA A 143 49.15 23.08 -0.26
N GLY A 144 48.06 22.36 0.01
CA GLY A 144 46.89 22.90 0.68
C GLY A 144 46.08 21.76 1.27
N MET A 145 45.93 21.76 2.59
CA MET A 145 44.98 20.89 3.30
C MET A 145 43.59 21.06 2.67
N GLY A 146 43.12 20.03 1.94
CA GLY A 146 41.84 20.04 1.26
C GLY A 146 40.69 19.90 2.24
N PHE A 147 40.09 21.02 2.64
CA PHE A 147 38.78 21.02 3.29
C PHE A 147 37.71 20.72 2.23
N ASP A 148 36.80 19.78 2.52
CA ASP A 148 35.66 19.54 1.65
C ASP A 148 34.72 20.76 1.71
N LEU A 149 34.77 21.59 0.66
CA LEU A 149 33.95 22.81 0.52
C LEU A 149 32.45 22.49 0.62
N THR A 150 32.03 21.27 0.24
CA THR A 150 30.63 20.86 0.34
C THR A 150 30.20 20.53 1.77
N GLU A 151 31.10 20.01 2.61
CA GLU A 151 30.85 19.83 4.05
C GLU A 151 30.78 21.19 4.75
N LEU A 152 31.69 22.13 4.44
CA LEU A 152 31.68 23.51 4.95
C LEU A 152 30.35 24.23 4.69
N ILE A 153 29.80 24.14 3.47
CA ILE A 153 28.48 24.73 3.14
C ILE A 153 27.36 24.07 3.96
N ASN A 154 27.45 22.78 4.23
CA ASN A 154 26.45 22.04 5.02
C ASN A 154 26.55 22.33 6.53
N VAL A 155 27.70 22.79 7.05
CA VAL A 155 27.83 23.23 8.45
C VAL A 155 26.87 24.39 8.76
N PHE A 156 26.66 25.32 7.80
CA PHE A 156 25.77 26.46 8.00
C PHE A 156 24.27 26.11 7.95
N ARG A 157 23.90 24.86 7.63
CA ARG A 157 22.51 24.38 7.60
C ARG A 157 22.12 23.69 8.93
N PHE A 158 22.26 24.41 10.04
CA PHE A 158 22.06 23.88 11.40
C PHE A 158 20.70 23.19 11.61
N ASP A 159 19.61 23.78 11.11
CA ASP A 159 18.26 23.22 11.28
C ASP A 159 18.09 21.87 10.59
N ARG A 160 18.66 21.72 9.38
CA ARG A 160 18.60 20.46 8.64
C ARG A 160 19.40 19.39 9.35
N THR A 161 20.61 19.72 9.79
CA THR A 161 21.48 18.82 10.56
C THR A 161 20.79 18.35 11.83
N ARG A 162 20.18 19.26 12.60
CA ARG A 162 19.40 18.93 13.81
C ARG A 162 18.23 17.99 13.52
N ARG A 163 17.50 18.20 12.42
CA ARG A 163 16.38 17.31 12.02
C ARG A 163 16.87 15.91 11.65
N LEU A 164 17.98 15.80 10.92
CA LEU A 164 18.58 14.52 10.55
C LEU A 164 19.09 13.75 11.76
N GLU A 165 19.74 14.43 12.71
CA GLU A 165 20.14 13.83 13.98
C GLU A 165 18.95 13.35 14.81
N ALA A 166 17.89 14.15 14.89
CA ALA A 166 16.67 13.76 15.60
C ALA A 166 16.04 12.51 14.97
N LEU A 167 16.01 12.44 13.64
CA LEU A 167 15.54 11.26 12.92
C LEU A 167 16.42 10.03 13.18
N GLN A 168 17.75 10.19 13.11
CA GLN A 168 18.70 9.11 13.40
C GLN A 168 18.50 8.58 14.82
N LYS A 169 18.42 9.46 15.83
CA LYS A 169 18.16 9.08 17.22
C LYS A 169 16.85 8.31 17.36
N ARG A 170 15.77 8.81 16.74
CA ARG A 170 14.47 8.14 16.76
C ARG A 170 14.53 6.75 16.12
N LEU A 171 15.23 6.59 15.01
CA LEU A 171 15.37 5.30 14.33
C LEU A 171 16.13 4.28 15.20
N VAL A 172 17.19 4.71 15.88
CA VAL A 172 17.95 3.87 16.82
C VAL A 172 17.10 3.48 18.02
N GLU A 173 16.38 4.44 18.61
CA GLU A 173 15.47 4.19 19.73
C GLU A 173 14.37 3.19 19.35
N GLN A 174 13.76 3.35 18.18
CA GLN A 174 12.76 2.40 17.67
C GLN A 174 13.32 0.98 17.50
N GLU A 175 14.57 0.85 17.04
CA GLU A 175 15.21 -0.45 16.92
C GLU A 175 15.50 -1.08 18.28
N HIS A 176 15.95 -0.30 19.25
CA HIS A 176 16.16 -0.73 20.63
C HIS A 176 14.85 -1.20 21.27
N GLU A 177 13.78 -0.43 21.11
CA GLU A 177 12.46 -0.80 21.61
C GLU A 177 11.94 -2.10 20.98
N LYS A 178 12.09 -2.25 19.66
CA LYS A 178 11.73 -3.47 18.96
C LYS A 178 12.55 -4.68 19.46
N TYR A 179 13.84 -4.49 19.75
CA TYR A 179 14.70 -5.53 20.31
C TYR A 179 14.23 -5.99 21.69
N VAL A 180 13.96 -5.03 22.58
CA VAL A 180 13.43 -5.30 23.92
C VAL A 180 12.10 -6.04 23.81
N ASN A 181 11.19 -5.61 22.93
CA ASN A 181 9.89 -6.26 22.76
C ASN A 181 10.02 -7.70 22.21
N TYR A 182 11.02 -7.95 21.35
CA TYR A 182 11.32 -9.28 20.84
C TYR A 182 11.82 -10.23 21.94
N ARG A 183 12.79 -9.79 22.75
CA ARG A 183 13.36 -10.58 23.87
C ARG A 183 12.38 -10.71 25.04
N PHE A 184 11.80 -9.60 25.48
CA PHE A 184 10.79 -9.50 26.54
C PHE A 184 9.37 -9.66 25.98
N SER A 185 9.16 -10.75 25.23
CA SER A 185 7.86 -11.00 24.60
C SER A 185 6.80 -11.41 25.62
N LYS A 186 5.54 -11.07 25.35
CA LYS A 186 4.39 -11.43 26.20
C LYS A 186 4.30 -12.94 26.45
N GLN A 187 4.63 -13.74 25.44
CA GLN A 187 4.66 -15.20 25.55
C GLN A 187 5.75 -15.69 26.49
N PHE A 188 6.95 -15.11 26.40
CA PHE A 188 8.08 -15.45 27.27
C PHE A 188 7.79 -15.10 28.73
N VAL A 189 7.32 -13.88 28.98
CA VAL A 189 6.95 -13.42 30.33
C VAL A 189 5.85 -14.29 30.92
N ARG A 190 4.79 -14.59 30.15
CA ARG A 190 3.69 -15.46 30.58
C ARG A 190 4.16 -16.87 30.92
N LYS A 191 5.12 -17.42 30.19
CA LYS A 191 5.65 -18.76 30.45
C LYS A 191 6.27 -18.85 31.84
N ILE A 192 6.93 -17.78 32.30
CA ILE A 192 7.63 -17.68 33.59
C ILE A 192 6.66 -17.31 34.71
N THR A 193 5.91 -16.22 34.56
CA THR A 193 5.09 -15.66 35.65
C THR A 193 3.72 -16.31 35.78
N LYS A 194 3.26 -17.01 34.74
CA LYS A 194 1.90 -17.58 34.61
C LYS A 194 0.77 -16.54 34.75
N LEU A 195 1.09 -15.26 34.69
CA LEU A 195 0.09 -14.18 34.68
C LEU A 195 -0.71 -14.20 33.37
N GLN A 196 -1.99 -13.87 33.46
CA GLN A 196 -2.86 -13.67 32.31
C GLN A 196 -3.16 -12.18 32.13
N SER A 197 -3.60 -11.78 30.94
CA SER A 197 -4.14 -10.42 30.74
C SER A 197 -5.40 -10.23 31.61
N PRO A 198 -5.59 -9.06 32.24
CA PRO A 198 -4.84 -7.81 32.09
C PRO A 198 -3.61 -7.65 33.01
N GLU A 199 -3.45 -8.50 34.04
CA GLU A 199 -2.35 -8.36 35.02
C GLU A 199 -0.96 -8.46 34.37
N LEU A 200 -0.83 -9.33 33.36
CA LEU A 200 0.39 -9.50 32.59
C LEU A 200 0.83 -8.20 31.91
N ASP A 201 -0.12 -7.45 31.35
CA ASP A 201 0.18 -6.21 30.63
C ASP A 201 0.66 -5.11 31.59
N THR A 202 0.03 -5.02 32.78
CA THR A 202 0.49 -4.14 33.86
C THR A 202 1.89 -4.50 34.37
N PHE A 203 2.17 -5.80 34.51
CA PHE A 203 3.50 -6.27 34.89
C PHE A 203 4.55 -5.88 33.84
N MET A 204 4.26 -6.12 32.57
CA MET A 204 5.17 -5.80 31.46
C MET A 204 5.45 -4.31 31.34
N LEU A 205 4.45 -3.46 31.56
CA LEU A 205 4.62 -2.00 31.55
C LEU A 205 5.52 -1.53 32.71
N ARG A 206 5.33 -2.09 33.90
CA ARG A 206 6.02 -1.66 35.12
C ARG A 206 7.46 -2.16 35.23
N TYR A 207 7.73 -3.36 34.76
CA TYR A 207 9.02 -4.04 34.88
C TYR A 207 9.69 -4.25 33.51
N ARG A 208 9.47 -3.31 32.58
CA ARG A 208 10.12 -3.34 31.27
C ARG A 208 11.63 -3.15 31.46
N PRO A 209 12.48 -4.08 31.01
CA PRO A 209 13.92 -3.94 31.10
C PRO A 209 14.44 -2.90 30.09
N ASP A 210 15.54 -2.25 30.43
CA ASP A 210 16.21 -1.32 29.52
C ASP A 210 17.02 -2.07 28.44
N TYR A 211 17.26 -1.41 27.30
CA TYR A 211 17.91 -2.02 26.14
C TYR A 211 19.30 -2.57 26.47
N GLU A 212 20.12 -1.78 27.17
CA GLU A 212 21.50 -2.16 27.53
C GLU A 212 21.53 -3.44 28.39
N MET A 213 20.57 -3.54 29.31
CA MET A 213 20.45 -4.69 30.20
C MET A 213 20.08 -5.96 29.41
N VAL A 214 19.11 -5.85 28.49
CA VAL A 214 18.68 -6.97 27.64
C VAL A 214 19.79 -7.39 26.66
N GLN A 215 20.61 -6.45 26.20
CA GLN A 215 21.72 -6.74 25.30
C GLN A 215 22.79 -7.61 25.95
N ILE A 216 23.10 -7.37 27.22
CA ILE A 216 24.13 -8.10 27.97
C ILE A 216 23.60 -9.45 28.45
N MET A 217 22.34 -9.52 28.87
CA MET A 217 21.76 -10.73 29.46
C MET A 217 21.53 -11.83 28.43
N ASN A 218 21.84 -13.07 28.81
CA ASN A 218 21.38 -14.27 28.11
C ASN A 218 19.90 -14.57 28.45
N ASP A 219 19.25 -15.45 27.69
CA ASP A 219 17.82 -15.78 27.87
C ASP A 219 17.52 -16.35 29.27
N LEU A 220 18.46 -17.10 29.84
CA LEU A 220 18.35 -17.67 31.19
C LEU A 220 18.39 -16.57 32.27
N GLU A 221 19.33 -15.63 32.14
CA GLU A 221 19.49 -14.50 33.04
C GLU A 221 18.30 -13.54 32.95
N LEU A 222 17.82 -13.28 31.73
CA LEU A 222 16.60 -12.51 31.52
C LEU A 222 15.40 -13.21 32.16
N GLY A 223 15.32 -14.54 32.08
CA GLY A 223 14.30 -15.32 32.77
C GLY A 223 14.36 -15.18 34.29
N TYR A 224 15.57 -15.21 34.86
CA TYR A 224 15.80 -14.98 36.28
C TYR A 224 15.43 -13.56 36.73
N TYR A 225 15.79 -12.55 35.92
CA TYR A 225 15.37 -11.16 36.13
C TYR A 225 13.83 -11.05 36.20
N ILE A 226 13.12 -11.65 35.25
CA ILE A 226 11.64 -11.67 35.22
C ILE A 226 11.09 -12.30 36.50
N GLN A 227 11.68 -13.41 36.97
CA GLN A 227 11.26 -14.07 38.20
C GLN A 227 11.43 -13.16 39.42
N LYS A 228 12.56 -12.46 39.53
CA LYS A 228 12.79 -11.49 40.62
C LYS A 228 11.83 -10.31 40.57
N CYS A 229 11.58 -9.77 39.39
CA CYS A 229 10.55 -8.74 39.21
C CYS A 229 9.17 -9.25 39.61
N TYR A 230 8.83 -10.50 39.29
CA TYR A 230 7.55 -11.10 39.64
C TYR A 230 7.39 -11.31 41.16
N GLU A 231 8.44 -11.70 41.87
CA GLU A 231 8.45 -11.76 43.35
C GLU A 231 8.12 -10.38 43.94
N THR A 232 8.78 -9.32 43.49
CA THR A 232 8.51 -7.96 43.96
C THR A 232 7.10 -7.47 43.60
N PHE A 233 6.61 -7.82 42.41
CA PHE A 233 5.24 -7.51 41.99
C PHE A 233 4.21 -8.15 42.93
N LYS A 234 4.37 -9.44 43.28
CA LYS A 234 3.49 -10.12 44.25
C LYS A 234 3.53 -9.44 45.62
N MET A 235 4.72 -9.06 46.10
CA MET A 235 4.87 -8.38 47.38
C MET A 235 4.16 -7.02 47.40
N SER A 236 4.31 -6.22 46.33
CA SER A 236 3.61 -4.93 46.21
C SER A 236 2.08 -5.11 46.22
N ARG A 237 1.57 -6.15 45.56
CA ARG A 237 0.14 -6.44 45.51
C ARG A 237 -0.41 -6.84 46.88
N ARG A 238 0.33 -7.69 47.62
CA ARG A 238 -0.04 -8.07 49.00
C ARG A 238 -0.10 -6.87 49.93
N ARG A 239 0.83 -5.92 49.80
CA ARG A 239 0.81 -4.66 50.58
C ARG A 239 -0.38 -3.78 50.21
N SER A 240 -0.68 -3.63 48.92
CA SER A 240 -1.82 -2.84 48.46
C SER A 240 -3.18 -3.42 48.90
N TYR A 241 -3.27 -4.74 49.07
CA TYR A 241 -4.47 -5.43 49.53
C TYR A 241 -4.64 -5.41 51.06
N ASN A 242 -3.61 -5.06 51.82
CA ASN A 242 -3.67 -5.04 53.29
C ASN A 242 -3.56 -3.61 53.85
N PRO A 243 -4.55 -2.72 53.62
CA PRO A 243 -4.53 -1.36 54.12
C PRO A 243 -4.72 -1.23 55.65
N MET A 244 -5.11 -2.30 56.35
CA MET A 244 -5.47 -2.27 57.79
C MET A 244 -4.35 -2.78 58.71
N ARG A 245 -3.17 -2.17 58.67
CA ARG A 245 -2.17 -2.38 59.75
C ARG A 245 -1.33 -1.14 60.07
N ARG A 246 -1.86 0.05 59.76
CA ARG A 246 -1.28 1.32 60.19
C ARG A 246 -2.37 2.22 60.73
N ARG A 247 -2.59 2.10 62.04
CA ARG A 247 -2.89 3.15 63.03
C ARG A 247 -3.69 2.52 64.17
N ASP A 248 -2.97 1.86 65.06
CA ASP A 248 -3.33 1.70 66.46
C ASP A 248 -1.98 1.74 67.17
N ASP A 249 -1.54 2.96 67.50
CA ASP A 249 -0.49 3.34 68.46
C ASP A 249 -0.41 4.88 68.49
#